data_AF-A0A2V9ZSS5-F1
#
_entry.id   AF-A0A2V9ZSS5-F1
#
_cell.length_a   1.000
_cell.length_b   1.000
_cell.length_c   1.000
_cell.angle_alpha   90.00
_cell.angle_beta   90.00
_cell.angle_gamma   90.00
#
_symmetry.space_group_name_H-M   'P 1'
#
loop_
_entity.id
_entity.type
_entity.pdbx_description
1 polymer ?
#
loop_
_entity_poly.entity_id
_entity_poly.type
_entity_poly.pdbx_seq_one_letter_code
_entity_poly.pdbx_strand_id
1 'polypeptide(L)'
;MQCSACGTQVRIEQGFCPRCGAFVGLPGAAPPSGKKSRLWVLLFGLLLFVLLVAVIPAWFLWKYSVFRKRPQVLSGPVLLTRQQHVLAKLSELHGEGEIYFVPLGKQVVAPEALVQHYKSKFGLAINLLPPLTLEQKTFDRQRKQYIAEELIEQMKRSYPDLAQDPGAFMIGLTNADIYMRTNDWQFTYSYRTDRRFAVISTRRMDDTFWGDSPHRELIEFRARQMITKDIAVLYYKLPISADPESVLYQPFTPDGRPDDIWESDVHPEDSAYGLRGDEFCLLLTYS
;
A
#
# COMPACT_ATOMS: atom_id res chain seq x y z
N MET A 1 -62.60 -8.66 -10.82
CA MET A 1 -62.22 -9.77 -11.74
C MET A 1 -61.66 -10.92 -10.92
N GLN A 2 -61.64 -12.14 -11.44
CA GLN A 2 -61.09 -13.31 -10.74
C GLN A 2 -59.60 -13.43 -11.08
N CYS A 3 -58.72 -13.47 -10.08
CA CYS A 3 -57.29 -13.63 -10.31
C CYS A 3 -57.03 -14.98 -10.99
N SER A 4 -56.37 -14.99 -12.15
CA SER A 4 -56.10 -16.22 -12.90
C SER A 4 -55.16 -17.18 -12.18
N ALA A 5 -54.32 -16.68 -11.26
CA ALA A 5 -53.38 -17.49 -10.51
C ALA A 5 -54.01 -18.21 -9.30
N CYS A 6 -54.95 -17.56 -8.59
CA CYS A 6 -55.49 -18.10 -7.33
C CYS A 6 -57.03 -18.11 -7.23
N GLY A 7 -57.73 -17.76 -8.29
CA GLY A 7 -59.20 -17.81 -8.36
C GLY A 7 -59.95 -16.84 -7.45
N THR A 8 -59.25 -15.94 -6.76
CA THR A 8 -59.87 -15.01 -5.79
C THR A 8 -60.47 -13.81 -6.52
N GLN A 9 -61.70 -13.42 -6.17
CA GLN A 9 -62.31 -12.19 -6.70
C GLN A 9 -61.64 -10.97 -6.10
N VAL A 10 -61.11 -10.09 -6.95
CA VAL A 10 -60.48 -8.83 -6.56
C VAL A 10 -61.28 -7.64 -7.12
N ARG A 11 -61.48 -6.61 -6.28
CA ARG A 11 -62.03 -5.31 -6.67
C ARG A 11 -60.96 -4.52 -7.44
N ILE A 12 -61.39 -3.76 -8.44
CA ILE A 12 -60.51 -3.12 -9.42
C ILE A 12 -59.84 -1.90 -8.78
N GLU A 13 -58.70 -2.12 -8.15
CA GLU A 13 -57.66 -1.11 -7.94
C GLU A 13 -56.38 -1.67 -8.55
N GLN A 14 -55.68 -0.86 -9.35
CA GLN A 14 -54.50 -1.29 -10.07
C GLN A 14 -53.43 -1.76 -9.08
N GLY A 15 -52.97 -3.01 -9.18
CA GLY A 15 -51.98 -3.54 -8.25
C GLY A 15 -51.80 -5.05 -8.27
N PHE A 16 -51.01 -5.52 -7.30
CA PHE A 16 -50.76 -6.93 -7.05
C PHE A 16 -51.93 -7.57 -6.29
N CYS A 17 -52.28 -8.81 -6.63
CA CYS A 17 -53.30 -9.57 -5.92
C CYS A 17 -52.89 -9.73 -4.45
N PRO A 18 -53.70 -9.30 -3.47
CA PRO A 18 -53.30 -9.31 -2.06
C PRO A 18 -53.13 -10.72 -1.49
N ARG A 19 -53.63 -11.76 -2.19
CA ARG A 19 -53.55 -13.14 -1.73
C ARG A 19 -52.29 -13.89 -2.20
N CYS A 20 -51.83 -13.62 -3.42
CA CYS A 20 -50.72 -14.37 -4.03
C CYS A 20 -49.60 -13.50 -4.58
N GLY A 21 -49.75 -12.17 -4.56
CA GLY A 21 -48.77 -11.23 -5.10
C GLY A 21 -48.68 -11.20 -6.63
N ALA A 22 -49.57 -11.88 -7.36
CA ALA A 22 -49.57 -11.82 -8.83
C ALA A 22 -50.08 -10.47 -9.33
N PHE A 23 -49.37 -9.84 -10.28
CA PHE A 23 -49.78 -8.58 -10.88
C PHE A 23 -51.03 -8.77 -11.75
N VAL A 24 -52.11 -8.02 -11.47
CA VAL A 24 -53.36 -8.09 -12.24
C VAL A 24 -53.39 -6.91 -13.20
N GLY A 25 -52.83 -7.08 -14.40
CA GLY A 25 -52.77 -6.05 -15.43
C GLY A 25 -54.12 -5.80 -16.12
N LEU A 26 -54.28 -4.58 -16.66
CA LEU A 26 -55.46 -4.17 -17.44
C LEU A 26 -55.72 -5.11 -18.63
N PRO A 27 -56.97 -5.53 -18.90
CA PRO A 27 -57.31 -6.26 -20.10
C PRO A 27 -57.18 -5.33 -21.32
N GLY A 28 -56.20 -5.59 -22.20
CA GLY A 28 -56.07 -4.83 -23.45
C GLY A 28 -54.69 -4.80 -24.11
N ALA A 29 -53.61 -5.21 -23.43
CA ALA A 29 -52.30 -5.30 -24.08
C ALA A 29 -52.15 -6.66 -24.80
N ALA A 30 -52.45 -6.68 -26.09
CA ALA A 30 -52.13 -7.82 -26.95
C ALA A 30 -50.61 -8.04 -26.96
N PRO A 31 -50.10 -9.26 -26.71
CA PRO A 31 -48.68 -9.55 -26.83
C PRO A 31 -48.22 -9.35 -28.29
N PRO A 32 -47.09 -8.67 -28.54
CA PRO A 32 -46.57 -8.51 -29.89
C PRO A 32 -46.33 -9.87 -30.54
N SER A 33 -46.82 -10.04 -31.77
CA SER A 33 -46.83 -11.31 -32.48
C SER A 33 -45.40 -11.87 -32.69
N GLY A 34 -45.17 -13.05 -32.12
CA GLY A 34 -43.88 -13.72 -31.98
C GLY A 34 -43.29 -14.33 -33.26
N LYS A 35 -43.34 -13.64 -34.42
CA LYS A 35 -42.65 -14.10 -35.64
C LYS A 35 -41.44 -13.26 -36.06
N LYS A 36 -41.28 -12.03 -35.53
CA LYS A 36 -40.07 -11.20 -35.79
C LYS A 36 -39.00 -11.29 -34.68
N SER A 37 -39.25 -11.97 -33.56
CA SER A 37 -38.32 -11.97 -32.41
C SER A 37 -37.12 -12.90 -32.57
N ARG A 38 -37.23 -14.02 -33.29
CA ARG A 38 -36.09 -14.94 -33.48
C ARG A 38 -34.95 -14.32 -34.28
N LEU A 39 -35.26 -13.54 -35.31
CA LEU A 39 -34.23 -12.85 -36.10
C LEU A 39 -33.56 -11.74 -35.28
N TRP A 40 -34.33 -10.99 -34.49
CA TRP A 40 -33.81 -9.95 -33.61
C TRP A 40 -32.96 -10.51 -32.48
N VAL A 41 -33.35 -11.62 -31.84
CA VAL A 41 -32.56 -12.27 -30.79
C VAL A 41 -31.25 -12.82 -31.35
N LEU A 42 -31.25 -13.39 -32.57
CA LEU A 42 -30.03 -13.85 -33.23
C LEU A 42 -29.12 -12.68 -33.65
N LEU A 43 -29.68 -11.59 -34.19
CA LEU A 43 -28.91 -10.39 -34.52
C LEU A 43 -28.31 -9.72 -33.29
N PHE A 44 -29.07 -9.64 -32.19
CA PHE A 44 -28.57 -9.07 -30.94
C PHE A 44 -27.49 -9.95 -30.31
N GLY A 45 -27.67 -11.27 -30.33
CA GLY A 45 -26.66 -12.23 -29.87
C GLY A 45 -25.36 -12.15 -30.68
N LEU A 46 -25.46 -12.05 -32.01
CA LEU A 46 -24.30 -11.92 -32.89
C LEU A 46 -23.58 -10.58 -32.68
N LEU A 47 -24.33 -9.49 -32.51
CA LEU A 47 -23.76 -8.17 -32.24
C LEU A 47 -23.05 -8.10 -30.89
N LEU A 48 -23.62 -8.75 -29.86
CA LEU A 48 -22.98 -8.89 -28.54
C LEU A 48 -21.71 -9.74 -28.62
N PHE A 49 -21.73 -10.83 -29.39
CA PHE A 49 -20.56 -11.69 -29.62
C PHE A 49 -19.44 -10.94 -30.36
N VAL A 50 -19.77 -10.18 -31.40
CA VAL A 50 -18.79 -9.33 -32.11
C VAL A 50 -18.20 -8.27 -31.18
N LEU A 51 -19.02 -7.65 -30.31
CA LEU A 51 -18.52 -6.71 -29.29
C LEU A 51 -17.55 -7.38 -28.31
N LEU A 52 -17.89 -8.57 -27.80
CA LEU A 52 -17.05 -9.30 -26.86
C LEU A 52 -15.74 -9.81 -27.49
N VAL A 53 -15.77 -10.25 -28.75
CA VAL A 53 -14.61 -10.88 -29.41
C VAL A 53 -13.73 -9.85 -30.13
N ALA A 54 -14.27 -8.73 -30.62
CA ALA A 54 -13.47 -7.74 -31.35
C ALA A 54 -13.09 -6.53 -30.47
N VAL A 55 -14.03 -5.99 -29.70
CA VAL A 55 -13.82 -4.71 -28.99
C VAL A 55 -13.04 -4.93 -27.70
N ILE A 56 -13.32 -6.00 -26.94
CA ILE A 56 -12.60 -6.26 -25.69
C ILE A 56 -11.11 -6.56 -25.94
N PRO A 57 -10.72 -7.43 -26.90
CA PRO A 57 -9.31 -7.65 -27.17
C PRO A 57 -8.62 -6.44 -27.78
N ALA A 58 -9.29 -5.67 -28.64
CA ALA A 58 -8.73 -4.43 -29.18
C ALA A 58 -8.52 -3.36 -28.09
N TRP A 59 -9.44 -3.25 -27.12
CA TRP A 59 -9.29 -2.36 -25.97
C TRP A 59 -8.18 -2.84 -25.03
N PHE A 60 -8.06 -4.14 -24.78
CA PHE A 60 -6.94 -4.71 -24.03
C PHE A 60 -5.60 -4.48 -24.74
N LEU A 61 -5.53 -4.71 -26.06
CA LEU A 61 -4.32 -4.47 -26.87
C LEU A 61 -3.99 -2.98 -26.97
N TRP A 62 -4.97 -2.09 -27.03
CA TRP A 62 -4.75 -0.64 -27.00
C TRP A 62 -4.27 -0.19 -25.62
N LYS A 63 -4.90 -0.65 -24.53
CA LYS A 63 -4.47 -0.34 -23.17
C LYS A 63 -3.06 -0.89 -22.89
N TYR A 64 -2.73 -2.09 -23.37
CA TYR A 64 -1.39 -2.66 -23.26
C TYR A 64 -0.36 -2.00 -24.20
N SER A 65 -0.74 -1.57 -25.41
CA SER A 65 0.20 -0.94 -26.37
C SER A 65 0.46 0.54 -26.07
N VAL A 66 -0.53 1.27 -25.54
CA VAL A 66 -0.36 2.64 -25.05
C VAL A 66 0.56 2.65 -23.81
N PHE A 67 0.49 1.62 -22.97
CA PHE A 67 1.47 1.42 -21.89
C PHE A 67 2.85 0.90 -22.36
N ARG A 68 3.01 0.54 -23.64
CA ARG A 68 4.27 0.05 -24.21
C ARG A 68 5.06 1.09 -25.00
N LYS A 69 4.47 2.24 -25.31
CA LYS A 69 5.25 3.41 -25.77
C LYS A 69 5.89 4.09 -24.56
N ARG A 70 6.85 3.40 -23.94
CA ARG A 70 7.95 4.10 -23.27
C ARG A 70 8.56 5.04 -24.31
N PRO A 71 8.73 6.33 -24.04
CA PRO A 71 9.58 7.14 -24.88
C PRO A 71 10.91 6.40 -25.00
N GLN A 72 11.32 6.11 -26.23
CA GLN A 72 12.70 5.75 -26.51
C GLN A 72 13.52 6.98 -26.19
N VAL A 73 13.84 7.16 -24.91
CA VAL A 73 14.96 7.98 -24.50
C VAL A 73 16.15 7.37 -25.22
N LEU A 74 16.72 8.14 -26.15
CA LEU A 74 17.95 7.85 -26.86
C LEU A 74 18.97 7.34 -25.86
N SER A 75 19.06 6.01 -25.78
CA SER A 75 20.03 5.32 -24.96
C SER A 75 21.32 5.33 -25.75
N GLY A 76 22.01 6.47 -25.72
CA GLY A 76 23.46 6.41 -25.88
C GLY A 76 24.00 5.43 -24.83
N PRO A 77 25.12 4.72 -25.12
CA PRO A 77 25.75 3.89 -24.12
C PRO A 77 26.24 4.80 -23.00
N VAL A 78 25.43 4.97 -21.96
CA VAL A 78 25.91 5.46 -20.68
C VAL A 78 26.79 4.33 -20.18
N LEU A 79 28.09 4.53 -20.29
CA LEU A 79 29.06 3.80 -19.48
C LEU A 79 28.70 4.12 -18.03
N LEU A 80 27.76 3.35 -17.47
CA LEU A 80 27.52 3.28 -16.04
C LEU A 80 28.77 2.62 -15.48
N THR A 81 29.79 3.44 -15.22
CA THR A 81 30.89 3.06 -14.36
C THR A 81 30.23 2.55 -13.09
N ARG A 82 30.41 1.26 -12.80
CA ARG A 82 29.88 0.61 -11.59
C ARG A 82 30.27 1.49 -10.41
N GLN A 83 29.32 2.28 -9.89
CA GLN A 83 29.59 3.12 -8.73
C GLN A 83 29.98 2.16 -7.61
N GLN A 84 31.15 2.38 -7.03
CA GLN A 84 31.50 1.72 -5.79
C GLN A 84 30.63 2.37 -4.73
N HIS A 85 29.67 1.63 -4.19
CA HIS A 85 28.87 2.10 -3.06
C HIS A 85 29.77 2.20 -1.84
N VAL A 86 30.09 3.44 -1.46
CA VAL A 86 30.85 3.76 -0.24
C VAL A 86 29.83 3.95 0.88
N LEU A 87 30.11 3.35 2.05
CA LEU A 87 29.25 3.52 3.23
C LEU A 87 29.36 4.95 3.75
N ALA A 88 28.22 5.55 4.12
CA ALA A 88 28.21 6.83 4.81
C ALA A 88 28.95 6.72 6.16
N LYS A 89 29.69 7.76 6.54
CA LYS A 89 30.32 7.77 7.86
C LYS A 89 29.28 8.10 8.91
N LEU A 90 29.35 7.44 10.07
CA LEU A 90 28.42 7.73 11.18
C LEU A 90 28.46 9.20 11.62
N SER A 91 29.60 9.89 11.46
CA SER A 91 29.74 11.32 11.76
C SER A 91 28.97 12.24 10.83
N GLU A 92 28.55 11.75 9.66
CA GLU A 92 27.77 12.50 8.66
C GLU A 92 26.26 12.27 8.84
N LEU A 93 25.87 11.31 9.69
CA LEU A 93 24.47 11.03 10.01
C LEU A 93 24.04 11.92 11.20
N HIS A 94 23.37 13.02 10.90
CA HIS A 94 22.93 14.00 11.89
C HIS A 94 21.46 13.83 12.22
N GLY A 95 21.15 13.53 13.49
CA GLY A 95 19.79 13.54 14.00
C GLY A 95 19.77 14.10 15.42
N GLU A 96 18.68 14.78 15.75
CA GLU A 96 18.45 15.39 17.07
C GLU A 96 17.15 14.86 17.67
N GLY A 97 17.15 14.58 18.97
CA GLY A 97 15.99 14.05 19.70
C GLY A 97 16.16 12.58 20.10
N GLU A 98 15.05 11.95 20.48
CA GLU A 98 15.02 10.60 21.04
C GLU A 98 14.14 9.69 20.18
N ILE A 99 14.63 8.48 19.89
CA ILE A 99 13.90 7.48 19.12
C ILE A 99 13.24 6.49 20.07
N TYR A 100 11.97 6.20 19.82
CA TYR A 100 11.15 5.27 20.59
C TYR A 100 10.61 4.16 19.69
N PHE A 101 10.87 2.91 20.08
CA PHE A 101 10.18 1.77 19.49
C PHE A 101 8.93 1.43 20.29
N VAL A 102 7.82 1.25 19.59
CA VAL A 102 6.52 0.92 20.19
C VAL A 102 6.03 -0.41 19.65
N PRO A 103 6.20 -1.52 20.39
CA PRO A 103 5.66 -2.80 19.96
C PRO A 103 4.13 -2.77 19.95
N LEU A 104 3.54 -3.03 18.80
CA LEU A 104 2.10 -3.03 18.54
C LEU A 104 1.61 -4.46 18.27
N GLY A 105 0.97 -5.06 19.26
CA GLY A 105 0.52 -6.45 19.21
C GLY A 105 1.67 -7.45 19.21
N LYS A 106 1.40 -8.65 18.68
CA LYS A 106 2.38 -9.72 18.62
C LYS A 106 3.52 -9.37 17.67
N GLN A 107 4.74 -9.53 18.16
CA GLN A 107 5.96 -9.35 17.36
C GLN A 107 6.47 -10.71 16.86
N VAL A 108 7.05 -10.71 15.66
CA VAL A 108 7.81 -11.87 15.12
C VAL A 108 9.30 -11.62 15.18
N VAL A 109 9.73 -10.37 15.03
CA VAL A 109 11.11 -9.92 15.27
C VAL A 109 11.17 -9.32 16.68
N ALA A 110 12.18 -9.70 17.47
CA ALA A 110 12.34 -9.21 18.83
C ALA A 110 12.74 -7.72 18.84
N PRO A 111 11.93 -6.81 19.44
CA PRO A 111 12.26 -5.39 19.50
C PRO A 111 13.60 -5.10 20.19
N GLU A 112 13.96 -5.87 21.20
CA GLU A 112 15.22 -5.73 21.94
C GLU A 112 16.44 -6.03 21.06
N ALA A 113 16.32 -7.02 20.17
CA ALA A 113 17.38 -7.34 19.21
C ALA A 113 17.57 -6.21 18.18
N LEU A 114 16.47 -5.56 17.77
CA LEU A 114 16.52 -4.39 16.90
C LEU A 114 17.20 -3.21 17.60
N VAL A 115 16.84 -2.91 18.86
CA VAL A 115 17.51 -1.86 19.65
C VAL A 115 19.01 -2.12 19.73
N GLN A 116 19.42 -3.36 20.03
CA GLN A 116 20.84 -3.72 20.11
C GLN A 116 21.55 -3.59 18.75
N HIS A 117 20.88 -3.97 17.65
CA HIS A 117 21.40 -3.77 16.29
C HIS A 117 21.68 -2.29 16.00
N TYR A 118 20.71 -1.41 16.22
CA TYR A 118 20.86 0.02 15.95
C TYR A 118 21.88 0.71 16.85
N LYS A 119 21.97 0.29 18.12
CA LYS A 119 23.02 0.74 19.03
C LYS A 119 24.41 0.33 18.53
N SER A 120 24.55 -0.90 18.06
CA SER A 120 25.86 -1.43 17.62
C SER A 120 26.28 -0.87 16.26
N LYS A 121 25.34 -0.74 15.33
CA LYS A 121 25.61 -0.32 13.95
C LYS A 121 25.73 1.20 13.80
N PHE A 122 24.85 1.95 14.44
CA PHE A 122 24.74 3.40 14.25
C PHE A 122 25.01 4.22 15.52
N GLY A 123 25.30 3.58 16.65
CA GLY A 123 25.48 4.28 17.92
C GLY A 123 24.18 4.88 18.49
N LEU A 124 23.02 4.49 17.96
CA LEU A 124 21.73 5.05 18.35
C LEU A 124 21.28 4.53 19.73
N ALA A 125 20.85 5.45 20.59
CA ALA A 125 20.08 5.12 21.77
C ALA A 125 18.59 5.07 21.38
N ILE A 126 17.98 3.88 21.43
CA ILE A 126 16.56 3.70 21.14
C ILE A 126 15.86 3.23 22.41
N ASN A 127 14.83 3.98 22.81
CA ASN A 127 14.01 3.68 23.96
C ASN A 127 12.89 2.70 23.56
N LEU A 128 12.87 1.52 24.18
CA LEU A 128 11.79 0.55 23.94
C LEU A 128 10.63 0.81 24.91
N LEU A 129 9.47 1.16 24.37
CA LEU A 129 8.27 1.39 25.17
C LEU A 129 7.52 0.09 25.49
N PRO A 130 6.66 0.10 26.53
CA PRO A 130 5.78 -1.03 26.80
C PRO A 130 4.94 -1.44 25.57
N PRO A 131 4.72 -2.76 25.36
CA PRO A 131 3.93 -3.23 24.23
C PRO A 131 2.46 -2.80 24.38
N LEU A 132 1.87 -2.34 23.28
CA LEU A 132 0.45 -2.01 23.20
C LEU A 132 -0.34 -3.15 22.54
N THR A 133 -1.54 -3.41 23.04
CA THR A 133 -2.48 -4.33 22.36
C THR A 133 -3.15 -3.60 21.21
N LEU A 134 -3.25 -4.21 20.03
CA LEU A 134 -3.94 -3.62 18.87
C LEU A 134 -5.43 -3.39 19.18
N GLU A 135 -5.90 -2.15 19.08
CA GLU A 135 -7.30 -1.82 19.34
C GLU A 135 -8.22 -2.31 18.21
N GLN A 136 -9.41 -2.82 18.53
CA GLN A 136 -10.33 -3.31 17.49
C GLN A 136 -10.75 -2.23 16.49
N LYS A 137 -10.76 -0.96 16.89
CA LYS A 137 -11.14 0.18 16.03
C LYS A 137 -10.11 0.49 14.93
N THR A 138 -8.88 0.00 15.08
CA THR A 138 -7.82 0.18 14.08
C THR A 138 -7.88 -0.92 13.00
N PHE A 139 -8.79 -1.89 13.12
CA PHE A 139 -8.94 -3.00 12.18
C PHE A 139 -10.09 -2.77 11.18
N ASP A 140 -9.76 -2.81 9.89
CA ASP A 140 -10.74 -2.84 8.80
C ASP A 140 -11.19 -4.30 8.56
N ARG A 141 -12.46 -4.59 8.87
CA ARG A 141 -13.05 -5.93 8.70
C ARG A 141 -13.20 -6.34 7.24
N GLN A 142 -13.42 -5.39 6.34
CA GLN A 142 -13.58 -5.67 4.91
C GLN A 142 -12.24 -6.06 4.29
N ARG A 143 -11.17 -5.34 4.64
CA ARG A 143 -9.81 -5.63 4.17
C ARG A 143 -9.10 -6.74 4.96
N LYS A 144 -9.56 -7.01 6.18
CA LYS A 144 -8.88 -7.87 7.17
C LYS A 144 -7.46 -7.39 7.47
N GLN A 145 -7.28 -6.08 7.50
CA GLN A 145 -6.00 -5.41 7.71
C GLN A 145 -6.17 -4.30 8.74
N TYR A 146 -5.07 -3.91 9.37
CA TYR A 146 -5.04 -2.74 10.24
C TYR A 146 -4.76 -1.47 9.44
N ILE A 147 -5.34 -0.38 9.91
CA ILE A 147 -5.23 0.94 9.27
C ILE A 147 -4.02 1.64 9.87
N ALA A 148 -3.00 1.89 9.06
CA ALA A 148 -1.71 2.39 9.52
C ALA A 148 -1.84 3.75 10.24
N GLU A 149 -2.69 4.65 9.73
CA GLU A 149 -3.00 5.93 10.36
C GLU A 149 -3.58 5.74 11.77
N GLU A 150 -4.52 4.81 11.93
CA GLU A 150 -5.19 4.57 13.21
C GLU A 150 -4.26 3.92 14.24
N LEU A 151 -3.27 3.14 13.79
CA LEU A 151 -2.22 2.60 14.66
C LEU A 151 -1.31 3.71 15.20
N ILE A 152 -0.93 4.68 14.37
CA ILE A 152 -0.17 5.85 14.82
C ILE A 152 -1.02 6.66 15.83
N GLU A 153 -2.29 6.88 15.55
CA GLU A 153 -3.18 7.58 16.48
C GLU A 153 -3.38 6.81 17.80
N GLN A 154 -3.36 5.47 17.77
CA GLN A 154 -3.33 4.65 18.98
C GLN A 154 -2.05 4.88 19.79
N MET A 155 -0.88 4.91 19.14
CA MET A 155 0.38 5.20 19.81
C MET A 155 0.36 6.57 20.49
N LYS A 156 -0.11 7.61 19.78
CA LYS A 156 -0.20 8.98 20.31
C LYS A 156 -1.11 9.08 21.53
N ARG A 157 -2.28 8.41 21.52
CA ARG A 157 -3.19 8.36 22.67
C ARG A 157 -2.60 7.61 23.86
N SER A 158 -1.80 6.59 23.61
CA SER A 158 -1.19 5.77 24.67
C SER A 158 0.02 6.45 25.31
N TYR A 159 0.71 7.31 24.56
CA TYR A 159 1.90 8.04 24.98
C TYR A 159 1.76 9.55 24.67
N PRO A 160 0.81 10.26 25.30
CA PRO A 160 0.48 11.64 24.94
C PRO A 160 1.61 12.64 25.19
N ASP A 161 2.45 12.40 26.19
CA ASP A 161 3.60 13.26 26.50
C ASP A 161 4.65 13.20 25.38
N LEU A 162 4.99 12.00 24.92
CA LEU A 162 5.88 11.81 23.76
C LEU A 162 5.26 12.33 22.47
N ALA A 163 3.94 12.16 22.28
CA ALA A 163 3.26 12.71 21.12
C ALA A 163 3.29 14.25 21.08
N GLN A 164 3.38 14.92 22.23
CA GLN A 164 3.50 16.37 22.33
C GLN A 164 4.94 16.87 22.21
N ASP A 165 5.93 16.03 22.52
CA ASP A 165 7.36 16.39 22.44
C ASP A 165 7.88 16.40 20.99
N PRO A 166 8.24 17.58 20.42
CA PRO A 166 8.75 17.67 19.06
C PRO A 166 10.06 16.90 18.82
N GLY A 167 10.82 16.59 19.88
CA GLY A 167 12.04 15.78 19.82
C GLY A 167 11.82 14.27 19.91
N ALA A 168 10.59 13.80 20.11
CA ALA A 168 10.29 12.37 20.23
C ALA A 168 9.86 11.77 18.88
N PHE A 169 10.65 10.79 18.40
CA PHE A 169 10.39 10.02 17.18
C PHE A 169 9.85 8.65 17.55
N MET A 170 8.57 8.38 17.28
CA MET A 170 7.95 7.10 17.64
C MET A 170 7.75 6.22 16.42
N ILE A 171 8.33 5.02 16.44
CA ILE A 171 8.23 4.01 15.40
C ILE A 171 7.49 2.79 15.96
N GLY A 172 6.28 2.56 15.48
CA GLY A 172 5.46 1.41 15.81
C GLY A 172 5.96 0.17 15.06
N LEU A 173 6.11 -0.96 15.76
CA LEU A 173 6.51 -2.23 15.18
C LEU A 173 5.37 -3.24 15.31
N THR A 174 4.94 -3.86 14.23
CA THR A 174 3.86 -4.86 14.27
C THR A 174 4.08 -6.01 13.31
N ASN A 175 3.53 -7.18 13.62
CA ASN A 175 3.37 -8.27 12.66
C ASN A 175 1.95 -8.37 12.06
N ALA A 176 1.10 -7.37 12.29
CA ALA A 176 -0.22 -7.31 11.67
C ALA A 176 -0.13 -6.77 10.23
N ASP A 177 -0.96 -7.26 9.31
CA ASP A 177 -1.00 -6.71 7.95
C ASP A 177 -1.58 -5.29 7.99
N ILE A 178 -0.92 -4.33 7.33
CA ILE A 178 -1.35 -2.93 7.35
C ILE A 178 -1.58 -2.38 5.94
N TYR A 179 -2.46 -1.39 5.85
CA TYR A 179 -2.63 -0.53 4.68
C TYR A 179 -2.81 0.92 5.13
N MET A 180 -2.64 1.87 4.22
CA MET A 180 -2.94 3.28 4.46
C MET A 180 -4.17 3.69 3.65
N ARG A 181 -5.00 4.60 4.16
CA ARG A 181 -6.20 5.11 3.48
C ARG A 181 -5.86 6.17 2.43
N THR A 182 -4.74 6.87 2.61
CA THR A 182 -4.34 8.00 1.75
C THR A 182 -3.99 7.60 0.32
N ASN A 183 -3.76 6.31 0.05
CA ASN A 183 -3.58 5.79 -1.29
C ASN A 183 -4.39 4.49 -1.49
N ASP A 184 -4.68 4.14 -2.74
CA ASP A 184 -5.43 2.93 -3.09
C ASP A 184 -4.56 1.65 -3.02
N TRP A 185 -3.47 1.66 -2.25
CA TRP A 185 -2.61 0.49 -2.14
C TRP A 185 -3.34 -0.65 -1.41
N GLN A 186 -3.01 -1.87 -1.82
CA GLN A 186 -3.57 -3.08 -1.19
C GLN A 186 -2.95 -3.35 0.18
N PHE A 187 -1.75 -2.84 0.43
CA PHE A 187 -1.02 -2.93 1.68
C PHE A 187 0.16 -1.94 1.67
N THR A 188 0.84 -1.80 2.80
CA THR A 188 2.15 -1.16 2.86
C THR A 188 3.04 -1.86 3.89
N TYR A 189 4.37 -1.77 3.71
CA TYR A 189 5.33 -2.21 4.73
C TYR A 189 5.51 -1.16 5.83
N SER A 190 5.38 0.12 5.47
CA SER A 190 5.51 1.22 6.41
C SER A 190 4.56 2.37 6.03
N TYR A 191 4.16 3.13 7.03
CA TYR A 191 3.50 4.42 6.86
C TYR A 191 4.14 5.43 7.82
N ARG A 192 4.37 6.65 7.34
CA ARG A 192 4.98 7.75 8.10
C ARG A 192 4.08 8.98 8.07
N THR A 193 4.01 9.71 9.18
CA THR A 193 3.29 10.99 9.26
C THR A 193 3.95 11.96 10.24
N ASP A 194 3.64 13.24 10.09
CA ASP A 194 4.06 14.36 10.94
C ASP A 194 5.58 14.42 11.18
N ARG A 195 6.38 13.83 10.27
CA ARG A 195 7.86 13.80 10.26
C ARG A 195 8.53 13.18 11.49
N ARG A 196 7.75 12.54 12.37
CA ARG A 196 8.24 11.90 13.60
C ARG A 196 7.48 10.66 14.03
N PHE A 197 6.46 10.24 13.29
CA PHE A 197 5.72 9.01 13.56
C PHE A 197 5.83 8.05 12.38
N ALA A 198 6.04 6.78 12.69
CA ALA A 198 5.95 5.69 11.72
C ALA A 198 5.26 4.47 12.31
N VAL A 199 4.74 3.61 11.45
CA VAL A 199 4.41 2.22 11.78
C VAL A 199 4.93 1.30 10.69
N ILE A 200 5.58 0.22 11.11
CA ILE A 200 6.22 -0.77 10.23
C ILE A 200 5.60 -2.13 10.49
N SER A 201 5.19 -2.81 9.42
CA SER A 201 4.63 -4.15 9.46
C SER A 201 5.59 -5.18 8.89
N THR A 202 5.91 -6.21 9.68
CA THR A 202 6.66 -7.38 9.22
C THR A 202 5.79 -8.42 8.52
N ARG A 203 4.46 -8.24 8.48
CA ARG A 203 3.52 -9.31 8.09
C ARG A 203 3.79 -9.87 6.69
N ARG A 204 4.08 -8.98 5.73
CA ARG A 204 4.34 -9.34 4.33
C ARG A 204 5.83 -9.47 4.00
N MET A 205 6.69 -9.28 4.99
CA MET A 205 8.12 -9.62 4.91
C MET A 205 8.37 -11.08 5.25
N ASP A 206 7.38 -11.75 5.86
CA ASP A 206 7.37 -13.19 6.07
C ASP A 206 6.99 -13.90 4.76
N ASP A 207 7.90 -14.71 4.23
CA ASP A 207 7.70 -15.51 3.01
C ASP A 207 6.46 -16.43 3.12
N THR A 208 6.13 -16.89 4.33
CA THR A 208 4.95 -17.74 4.54
C THR A 208 3.64 -17.02 4.24
N PHE A 209 3.61 -15.69 4.25
CA PHE A 209 2.46 -14.90 3.81
C PHE A 209 2.13 -15.15 2.34
N TRP A 210 3.17 -15.38 1.53
CA TRP A 210 3.09 -15.59 0.09
C TRP A 210 2.99 -17.08 -0.30
N GLY A 211 2.98 -17.98 0.69
CA GLY A 211 2.92 -19.43 0.48
C GLY A 211 4.30 -20.08 0.31
N ASP A 212 5.38 -19.34 0.51
CA ASP A 212 6.74 -19.83 0.43
C ASP A 212 7.20 -20.50 1.74
N SER A 213 8.37 -21.14 1.70
CA SER A 213 8.96 -21.76 2.89
C SER A 213 9.41 -20.69 3.90
N PRO A 214 9.33 -20.98 5.22
CA PRO A 214 9.71 -20.01 6.25
C PRO A 214 11.22 -19.77 6.28
N HIS A 215 11.65 -18.52 6.05
CA HIS A 215 13.03 -18.07 6.23
C HIS A 215 13.10 -17.07 7.39
N ARG A 216 13.28 -17.58 8.62
CA ARG A 216 13.22 -16.76 9.84
C ARG A 216 14.30 -15.68 9.94
N GLU A 217 15.46 -15.88 9.32
CA GLU A 217 16.52 -14.87 9.32
C GLU A 217 16.17 -13.73 8.35
N LEU A 218 15.47 -14.04 7.26
CA LEU A 218 15.18 -13.09 6.20
C LEU A 218 14.17 -12.02 6.62
N ILE A 219 13.18 -12.38 7.44
CA ILE A 219 12.21 -11.40 7.97
C ILE A 219 12.91 -10.34 8.84
N GLU A 220 13.95 -10.74 9.59
CA GLU A 220 14.71 -9.80 10.42
C GLU A 220 15.53 -8.84 9.55
N PHE A 221 16.23 -9.31 8.52
CA PHE A 221 16.93 -8.43 7.58
C PHE A 221 15.99 -7.46 6.88
N ARG A 222 14.83 -7.94 6.40
CA ARG A 222 13.82 -7.10 5.75
C ARG A 222 13.21 -6.06 6.71
N ALA A 223 13.00 -6.45 7.96
CA ALA A 223 12.54 -5.52 9.00
C ALA A 223 13.58 -4.42 9.24
N ARG A 224 14.86 -4.78 9.38
CA ARG A 224 15.96 -3.82 9.53
C ARG A 224 16.03 -2.86 8.35
N GLN A 225 15.91 -3.32 7.11
CA GLN A 225 15.88 -2.44 5.93
C GLN A 225 14.77 -1.38 6.02
N MET A 226 13.54 -1.78 6.38
CA MET A 226 12.44 -0.82 6.52
C MET A 226 12.60 0.13 7.70
N ILE A 227 13.08 -0.37 8.84
CA ILE A 227 13.33 0.46 10.03
C ILE A 227 14.45 1.45 9.74
N THR A 228 15.54 1.02 9.10
CA THR A 228 16.65 1.90 8.71
C THR A 228 16.18 2.97 7.74
N LYS A 229 15.35 2.61 6.74
CA LYS A 229 14.75 3.61 5.84
C LYS A 229 13.94 4.65 6.62
N ASP A 230 13.11 4.22 7.57
CA ASP A 230 12.27 5.14 8.34
C ASP A 230 13.09 6.00 9.30
N ILE A 231 14.12 5.46 9.95
CA ILE A 231 15.07 6.22 10.78
C ILE A 231 15.83 7.23 9.91
N ALA A 232 16.32 6.83 8.75
CA ALA A 232 17.07 7.70 7.86
C ALA A 232 16.22 8.90 7.38
N VAL A 233 14.97 8.65 6.99
CA VAL A 233 14.06 9.73 6.56
C VAL A 233 13.58 10.59 7.73
N LEU A 234 13.16 9.97 8.85
CA LEU A 234 12.52 10.71 9.94
C LEU A 234 13.53 11.35 10.89
N TYR A 235 14.57 10.64 11.29
CA TYR A 235 15.53 11.09 12.29
C TYR A 235 16.72 11.79 11.65
N TYR A 236 17.38 11.16 10.66
CA TYR A 236 18.51 11.75 9.95
C TYR A 236 18.14 12.75 8.85
N LYS A 237 16.84 12.88 8.55
CA LYS A 237 16.31 13.80 7.53
C LYS A 237 16.89 13.58 6.13
N LEU A 238 17.32 12.37 5.83
CA LEU A 238 17.88 12.04 4.53
C LEU A 238 16.76 12.01 3.46
N PRO A 239 17.05 12.50 2.24
CA PRO A 239 16.09 12.48 1.15
C PRO A 239 15.88 11.05 0.62
N ILE A 240 14.76 10.84 -0.07
CA ILE A 240 14.52 9.59 -0.79
C ILE A 240 15.49 9.47 -1.97
N SER A 241 16.06 8.28 -2.15
CA SER A 241 17.04 8.01 -3.19
C SER A 241 16.40 7.42 -4.45
N ALA A 242 17.01 7.69 -5.61
CA ALA A 242 16.71 7.05 -6.89
C ALA A 242 17.63 5.86 -7.19
N ASP A 243 18.61 5.60 -6.34
CA ASP A 243 19.54 4.48 -6.45
C ASP A 243 18.83 3.17 -6.02
N PRO A 244 18.66 2.17 -6.90
CA PRO A 244 18.00 0.90 -6.55
C PRO A 244 18.80 0.03 -5.55
N GLU A 245 20.06 0.35 -5.29
CA GLU A 245 20.86 -0.32 -4.26
C GLU A 245 20.78 0.36 -2.89
N SER A 246 20.18 1.55 -2.82
CA SER A 246 19.97 2.28 -1.58
C SER A 246 18.80 1.73 -0.76
N VAL A 247 18.98 1.71 0.57
CA VAL A 247 17.86 1.46 1.51
C VAL A 247 16.82 2.59 1.45
N LEU A 248 17.20 3.79 0.99
CA LEU A 248 16.33 4.94 0.78
C LEU A 248 15.65 4.95 -0.60
N TYR A 249 15.88 3.96 -1.46
CA TYR A 249 15.29 3.88 -2.80
C TYR A 249 13.76 4.04 -2.77
N GLN A 250 13.14 4.57 -3.82
CA GLN A 250 11.68 4.51 -3.99
C GLN A 250 11.31 4.21 -5.45
N PRO A 251 10.46 3.21 -5.73
CA PRO A 251 9.73 2.35 -4.78
C PRO A 251 10.61 1.27 -4.13
N PHE A 252 10.49 1.07 -2.82
CA PHE A 252 11.29 0.08 -2.08
C PHE A 252 10.48 -1.17 -1.73
N THR A 253 11.10 -2.33 -1.94
CA THR A 253 10.65 -3.62 -1.41
C THR A 253 11.83 -4.24 -0.68
N PRO A 254 11.71 -4.53 0.63
CA PRO A 254 12.81 -5.12 1.38
C PRO A 254 13.10 -6.53 0.86
N ASP A 255 14.33 -6.78 0.47
CA ASP A 255 14.79 -8.02 -0.15
C ASP A 255 15.69 -8.86 0.78
N GLY A 256 16.07 -8.32 1.94
CA GLY A 256 16.93 -8.97 2.92
C GLY A 256 18.43 -8.68 2.76
N ARG A 257 18.81 -7.76 1.88
CA ARG A 257 20.18 -7.21 1.83
C ARG A 257 20.51 -6.43 3.11
N PRO A 258 21.80 -6.13 3.36
CA PRO A 258 22.19 -5.24 4.45
C PRO A 258 21.42 -3.91 4.43
N ASP A 259 21.11 -3.41 5.62
CA ASP A 259 20.43 -2.14 5.86
C ASP A 259 21.45 -0.99 5.95
N ASP A 260 22.32 -0.88 4.95
CA ASP A 260 23.38 0.12 4.90
C ASP A 260 22.86 1.46 4.35
N ILE A 261 23.43 2.56 4.85
CA ILE A 261 23.24 3.92 4.31
C ILE A 261 24.51 4.26 3.54
N TRP A 262 24.36 4.61 2.28
CA TRP A 262 25.48 4.93 1.40
C TRP A 262 25.85 6.42 1.48
N GLU A 263 27.09 6.76 1.13
CA GLU A 263 27.54 8.15 1.04
C GLU A 263 26.67 8.95 0.06
N SER A 264 26.24 8.30 -1.03
CA SER A 264 25.27 8.87 -2.00
C SER A 264 23.87 9.11 -1.44
N ASP A 265 23.52 8.53 -0.29
CA ASP A 265 22.26 8.83 0.39
C ASP A 265 22.36 10.11 1.23
N VAL A 266 23.56 10.43 1.71
CA VAL A 266 23.86 11.64 2.48
C VAL A 266 24.15 12.82 1.57
N HIS A 267 24.88 12.56 0.48
CA HIS A 267 25.28 13.53 -0.54
C HIS A 267 24.71 13.12 -1.91
N PRO A 268 23.38 13.15 -2.10
CA PRO A 268 22.78 12.75 -3.37
C PRO A 268 23.32 13.58 -4.53
N GLU A 269 23.59 14.87 -4.33
CA GLU A 269 24.18 15.78 -5.32
C GLU A 269 25.51 15.30 -5.91
N ASP A 270 26.27 14.50 -5.19
CA ASP A 270 27.56 13.97 -5.64
C ASP A 270 27.43 12.60 -6.32
N SER A 271 26.21 12.05 -6.40
CA SER A 271 25.93 10.74 -6.95
C SER A 271 25.34 10.80 -8.37
N ALA A 272 25.59 9.76 -9.17
CA ALA A 272 24.94 9.59 -10.48
C ALA A 272 23.40 9.51 -10.39
N TYR A 273 22.86 9.24 -9.20
CA TYR A 273 21.43 9.15 -8.93
C TYR A 273 20.81 10.43 -8.38
N GLY A 274 21.59 11.39 -7.86
CA GLY A 274 21.08 12.67 -7.37
C GLY A 274 21.30 13.85 -8.31
N LEU A 275 21.90 13.63 -9.49
CA LEU A 275 21.92 14.60 -10.60
C LEU A 275 21.23 14.08 -11.86
N ARG A 276 19.92 14.38 -11.99
CA ARG A 276 19.24 14.64 -13.28
C ARG A 276 18.05 15.57 -13.07
N GLY A 277 18.33 16.87 -12.99
CA GLY A 277 17.34 17.92 -13.09
C GLY A 277 17.72 18.92 -14.17
N ASP A 278 17.57 18.53 -15.45
CA ASP A 278 17.49 19.52 -16.54
C ASP A 278 16.03 19.98 -16.75
N GLU A 279 15.05 19.28 -16.18
CA GLU A 279 13.66 19.72 -16.12
C GLU A 279 13.03 19.34 -14.78
N PHE A 280 12.42 20.34 -14.15
CA PHE A 280 11.68 20.31 -12.88
C PHE A 280 12.52 20.08 -11.63
N CYS A 281 12.81 21.22 -10.99
CA CYS A 281 13.06 21.37 -9.57
C CYS A 281 12.62 20.15 -8.76
N LEU A 282 13.60 19.47 -8.14
CA LEU A 282 13.35 18.91 -6.82
C LEU A 282 12.96 20.09 -5.95
N LEU A 283 11.66 20.28 -5.76
CA LEU A 283 11.16 20.95 -4.57
C LEU A 283 11.62 20.05 -3.42
N LEU A 284 12.79 20.37 -2.87
CA LEU A 284 13.14 20.08 -1.49
C LEU A 284 12.07 20.76 -0.63
N THR A 285 10.90 20.14 -0.58
CA THR A 285 9.95 20.44 0.47
C THR A 285 10.57 19.77 1.68
N TYR A 286 11.34 20.57 2.42
CA TYR A 286 11.42 20.42 3.85
C TYR A 286 9.99 20.62 4.33
N SER A 287 9.23 19.51 4.29
CA SER A 287 8.30 19.29 5.35
C SER A 287 9.23 19.08 6.54
#